data_AF-A0A1Q6H0A1-F1
#
_entry.id   AF-A0A1Q6H0A1-F1
#
_cell.length_a   1.000
_cell.length_b   1.000
_cell.length_c   1.000
_cell.angle_alpha   90.00
_cell.angle_beta   90.00
_cell.angle_gamma   90.00
#
_symmetry.space_group_name_H-M   'P 1'
#
loop_
_entity.id
_entity.type
_entity.pdbx_description
1 polymer ?
#
loop_
_entity_poly.entity_id
_entity_poly.type
_entity_poly.pdbx_seq_one_letter_code
_entity_poly.pdbx_strand_id
1 'polypeptide(L)'
;MQVKLLRQAAGRDDRIVAAYEDVTFLNEHVGWYPIIKDRFRKANDIVVVVLRVGDVCFEAGSMFRRGMLRKEYIEARTAEARNLRAAVQRRMASCQWIPSSYVAAYEALGWDARPLKGHRTRMRELYAAEDRRREQVRIERENDDSGKRKRG
;
A
#
# COMPACT_ATOMS: atom_id res chain seq x y z
N MET A 1 -3.22 -4.30 -21.77
CA MET A 1 -4.66 -4.02 -21.95
C MET A 1 -4.95 -2.72 -21.24
N GLN A 2 -5.61 -1.78 -21.91
CA GLN A 2 -5.94 -0.51 -21.28
C GLN A 2 -7.08 -0.73 -20.27
N VAL A 3 -6.84 -0.41 -19.00
CA VAL A 3 -7.77 -0.68 -17.90
C VAL A 3 -7.97 0.55 -17.05
N LYS A 4 -9.24 0.88 -16.78
CA LYS A 4 -9.63 1.89 -15.79
C LYS A 4 -9.33 1.36 -14.40
N LEU A 5 -8.48 2.05 -13.64
CA LEU A 5 -8.07 1.64 -12.30
C LEU A 5 -8.08 2.79 -11.31
N LEU A 6 -8.37 2.45 -10.05
CA LEU A 6 -8.33 3.36 -8.92
C LEU A 6 -6.91 3.40 -8.34
N ARG A 7 -6.23 4.53 -8.53
CA ARG A 7 -4.85 4.76 -8.07
C ARG A 7 -4.69 5.99 -7.20
N GLN A 8 -3.60 6.02 -6.44
CA GLN A 8 -3.18 7.24 -5.76
C GLN A 8 -2.84 8.33 -6.78
N ALA A 9 -3.30 9.55 -6.49
CA ALA A 9 -2.92 10.73 -7.24
C ALA A 9 -1.43 11.04 -6.98
N ALA A 10 -0.73 11.45 -8.03
CA ALA A 10 0.68 11.83 -7.89
C ALA A 10 0.85 12.96 -6.85
N GLY A 11 1.74 12.75 -5.89
CA GLY A 11 2.06 13.72 -4.84
C GLY A 11 0.98 13.90 -3.76
N ARG A 12 -0.07 13.06 -3.71
CA ARG A 12 -1.12 13.13 -2.69
C ARG A 12 -1.57 11.74 -2.21
N ASP A 13 -1.19 11.40 -0.98
CA ASP A 13 -1.50 10.10 -0.37
C ASP A 13 -2.98 9.91 0.01
N ASP A 14 -3.74 11.02 0.05
CA ASP A 14 -5.14 11.08 0.48
C ASP A 14 -6.14 11.05 -0.69
N ARG A 15 -5.69 11.28 -1.93
CA ARG A 15 -6.58 11.38 -3.10
C ARG A 15 -6.46 10.17 -4.01
N ILE A 16 -7.60 9.54 -4.30
CA ILE A 16 -7.72 8.49 -5.32
C ILE A 16 -8.32 9.07 -6.60
N VAL A 17 -7.78 8.65 -7.74
CA VAL A 17 -8.26 9.00 -9.08
C VAL A 17 -8.51 7.74 -9.89
N ALA A 18 -9.46 7.81 -10.82
CA ALA A 18 -9.61 6.81 -11.85
C ALA A 18 -8.70 7.20 -13.03
N ALA A 19 -7.79 6.30 -13.42
CA ALA A 19 -6.89 6.48 -14.56
C ALA A 19 -6.91 5.23 -15.44
N TYR A 20 -6.51 5.38 -16.70
CA TYR A 20 -6.33 4.25 -17.61
C TYR A 20 -4.86 3.91 -17.70
N GLU A 21 -4.50 2.66 -17.42
CA GLU A 21 -3.13 2.16 -17.55
C GLU A 21 -3.08 0.90 -18.41
N ASP A 22 -1.93 0.66 -19.03
CA ASP A 22 -1.64 -0.56 -19.77
C ASP A 22 -1.26 -1.70 -18.82
N VAL A 23 -2.29 -2.37 -18.29
CA VAL A 23 -2.14 -3.47 -17.35
C VAL A 23 -1.89 -4.78 -18.09
N THR A 24 -0.90 -5.53 -17.62
CA THR A 24 -0.65 -6.93 -17.98
C THR A 24 -1.24 -7.82 -16.89
N PHE A 25 -2.28 -8.57 -17.21
CA PHE A 25 -2.86 -9.55 -16.28
C PHE A 25 -2.10 -10.86 -16.29
N LEU A 26 -1.83 -11.38 -15.10
CA LEU A 26 -1.23 -12.70 -14.87
C LEU A 26 -2.32 -13.77 -14.72
N ASN A 27 -3.49 -13.35 -14.25
CA ASN A 27 -4.72 -14.14 -14.19
C ASN A 27 -5.91 -13.17 -14.11
N GLU A 28 -7.12 -13.70 -13.87
CA GLU A 28 -8.36 -12.92 -13.77
C GLU A 28 -8.33 -11.79 -12.71
N HIS A 29 -7.58 -11.99 -11.63
CA HIS A 29 -7.61 -11.12 -10.45
C HIS A 29 -6.38 -10.26 -10.26
N VAL A 30 -5.24 -10.63 -10.85
CA VAL A 30 -3.95 -10.02 -10.58
C VAL A 30 -3.32 -9.54 -11.88
N GLY A 31 -3.03 -8.25 -11.93
CA GLY A 31 -2.28 -7.63 -13.01
C GLY A 31 -1.19 -6.71 -12.50
N TRP A 32 -0.42 -6.14 -13.42
CA TRP A 32 0.64 -5.20 -13.09
C TRP A 32 0.94 -4.26 -14.25
N TYR A 33 1.58 -3.13 -13.94
CA TYR A 33 2.16 -2.21 -14.92
C TYR A 33 3.44 -1.57 -14.37
N PRO A 34 4.46 -1.27 -15.21
CA PRO A 34 5.72 -0.69 -14.74
C PRO A 34 5.59 0.81 -14.48
N ILE A 35 6.20 1.29 -13.39
CA ILE A 35 6.28 2.72 -13.06
C ILE A 35 7.70 3.27 -13.10
N ILE A 36 8.71 2.43 -12.83
CA ILE A 36 10.12 2.80 -12.95
C ILE A 36 10.83 1.63 -13.65
N LYS A 37 11.47 1.92 -14.78
CA LYS A 37 12.25 0.93 -15.53
C LYS A 37 13.69 0.96 -15.06
N ASP A 38 14.23 -0.22 -14.74
CA ASP A 38 15.66 -0.35 -14.45
C ASP A 38 16.43 -0.41 -15.77
N ARG A 39 17.45 0.44 -15.90
CA ARG A 39 18.25 0.59 -17.14
C ARG A 39 19.00 -0.68 -17.52
N PHE A 40 19.35 -1.52 -16.55
CA PHE A 40 20.27 -2.64 -16.73
C PHE A 40 19.59 -4.00 -16.59
N ARG A 41 18.55 -4.09 -15.76
CA ARG A 41 17.89 -5.36 -15.42
C ARG A 41 16.39 -5.19 -15.34
N LYS A 42 15.67 -5.59 -16.38
CA LYS A 42 14.19 -5.60 -16.43
C LYS A 42 13.52 -6.27 -15.22
N ALA A 43 14.17 -7.27 -14.61
CA ALA A 43 13.68 -7.94 -13.41
C ALA A 43 13.60 -7.02 -12.17
N ASN A 44 14.34 -5.90 -12.18
CA ASN A 44 14.36 -4.86 -11.17
C ASN A 44 13.47 -3.67 -11.49
N ASP A 45 12.68 -3.72 -12.57
CA ASP A 45 11.62 -2.73 -12.80
C ASP A 45 10.75 -2.64 -11.54
N ILE A 46 10.42 -1.42 -11.11
CA ILE A 46 9.39 -1.22 -10.09
C ILE A 46 8.05 -1.22 -10.81
N VAL A 47 7.18 -2.13 -10.39
CA VAL A 47 5.86 -2.33 -10.93
C VAL A 47 4.81 -2.02 -9.87
N VAL A 48 3.66 -1.54 -10.31
CA VAL A 48 2.45 -1.49 -9.50
C VAL A 48 1.70 -2.79 -9.69
N VAL A 49 1.25 -3.38 -8.59
CA VAL A 49 0.38 -4.55 -8.55
C VAL A 49 -1.07 -4.07 -8.55
N VAL A 50 -1.87 -4.60 -9.45
CA VAL A 50 -3.28 -4.29 -9.63
C VAL A 50 -4.09 -5.51 -9.20
N LEU A 51 -5.07 -5.28 -8.32
CA LEU A 51 -6.10 -6.28 -8.02
C LEU A 51 -7.38 -5.95 -8.78
N ARG A 52 -8.05 -7.00 -9.25
CA ARG A 52 -9.38 -6.94 -9.87
C ARG A 52 -10.38 -7.74 -9.04
N VAL A 53 -11.45 -7.07 -8.63
CA VAL A 53 -12.59 -7.66 -7.92
C VAL A 53 -13.87 -7.23 -8.64
N GLY A 54 -14.55 -8.18 -9.26
CA GLY A 54 -15.63 -7.87 -10.22
C GLY A 54 -15.10 -6.98 -11.35
N ASP A 55 -15.77 -5.84 -11.55
CA ASP A 55 -15.39 -4.84 -12.56
C ASP A 55 -14.49 -3.72 -12.02
N VAL A 56 -14.08 -3.80 -10.75
CA VAL A 56 -13.25 -2.79 -10.10
C VAL A 56 -11.78 -3.23 -10.10
N CYS A 57 -10.93 -2.42 -10.73
CA CYS A 57 -9.47 -2.56 -10.67
C CYS A 57 -8.86 -1.46 -9.80
N PHE A 58 -7.90 -1.80 -8.95
CA PHE A 58 -7.27 -0.84 -8.04
C PHE A 58 -5.84 -1.24 -7.68
N GLU A 59 -5.04 -0.26 -7.28
CA GLU A 59 -3.65 -0.50 -6.88
C GLU A 59 -3.55 -1.19 -5.52
N ALA A 60 -2.80 -2.30 -5.44
CA ALA A 60 -2.51 -2.97 -4.18
C ALA A 60 -1.17 -2.55 -3.55
N GLY A 61 -0.27 -1.98 -4.36
CA GLY A 61 1.04 -1.51 -3.93
C GLY A 61 2.06 -1.62 -5.05
N SER A 62 3.31 -1.26 -4.75
CA SER A 62 4.43 -1.32 -5.70
C SER A 62 5.55 -2.21 -5.17
N MET A 63 6.24 -2.90 -6.08
CA MET A 63 7.39 -3.74 -5.74
C MET A 63 8.27 -4.01 -6.96
N PHE A 64 9.42 -4.66 -6.76
CA PHE A 64 10.23 -5.16 -7.87
C PHE A 64 9.51 -6.25 -8.66
N ARG A 65 9.60 -6.17 -10.00
CA ARG A 65 9.00 -7.12 -10.94
C ARG A 65 9.34 -8.57 -10.61
N ARG A 66 10.60 -8.86 -10.28
CA ARG A 66 11.06 -10.21 -9.89
C ARG A 66 10.30 -10.79 -8.68
N GLY A 67 9.88 -9.95 -7.74
CA GLY A 67 9.13 -10.39 -6.57
C GLY A 67 7.67 -10.63 -6.90
N MET A 68 7.09 -9.76 -7.74
CA MET A 68 5.70 -9.88 -8.20
C MET A 68 5.47 -11.15 -9.04
N LEU A 69 6.44 -11.56 -9.86
CA LEU A 69 6.34 -12.76 -10.71
C LEU A 69 6.53 -14.09 -9.97
N ARG A 70 6.74 -14.07 -8.65
CA ARG A 70 6.81 -15.30 -7.85
C ARG A 70 5.44 -15.93 -7.75
N LYS A 71 5.38 -17.25 -7.93
CA LYS A 71 4.13 -18.03 -7.89
C LYS A 71 3.36 -17.80 -6.59
N GLU A 72 4.05 -17.84 -5.46
CA GLU A 72 3.46 -17.68 -4.13
C GLU A 72 2.85 -16.29 -3.94
N TYR A 73 3.46 -15.26 -4.55
CA TYR A 73 2.95 -13.89 -4.49
C TYR A 73 1.67 -13.76 -5.32
N ILE A 74 1.67 -14.30 -6.53
CA ILE A 74 0.49 -14.29 -7.41
C ILE A 74 -0.67 -15.04 -6.75
N GLU A 75 -0.42 -16.21 -6.18
CA GLU A 75 -1.42 -17.01 -5.46
C GLU A 75 -1.98 -16.26 -4.25
N ALA A 76 -1.12 -15.65 -3.43
CA ALA A 76 -1.55 -14.86 -2.28
C ALA A 76 -2.42 -13.66 -2.70
N ARG A 77 -2.03 -12.93 -3.75
CA ARG A 77 -2.81 -11.78 -4.27
C ARG A 77 -4.12 -12.22 -4.93
N THR A 78 -4.12 -13.37 -5.56
CA THR A 78 -5.33 -13.98 -6.13
C THR A 78 -6.32 -14.34 -5.02
N ALA A 79 -5.85 -14.99 -3.96
CA ALA A 79 -6.67 -15.33 -2.79
C ALA A 79 -7.19 -14.08 -2.08
N GLU A 80 -6.36 -13.04 -2.00
CA GLU A 80 -6.74 -11.74 -1.46
C GLU A 80 -7.86 -11.08 -2.28
N ALA A 81 -7.73 -11.01 -3.61
CA ALA A 81 -8.78 -10.44 -4.47
C ALA A 81 -10.09 -11.22 -4.37
N ARG A 82 -10.04 -12.57 -4.41
CA ARG A 82 -11.21 -13.43 -4.26
C ARG A 82 -11.94 -13.24 -2.93
N ASN A 83 -11.19 -12.97 -1.87
CA ASN A 83 -11.71 -12.85 -0.51
C ASN A 83 -11.42 -11.48 0.10
N LEU A 84 -11.59 -10.41 -0.69
CA LEU A 84 -11.14 -9.06 -0.33
C LEU A 84 -11.67 -8.60 1.03
N ARG A 85 -12.93 -8.91 1.36
CA ARG A 85 -13.52 -8.60 2.67
C ARG A 85 -12.77 -9.27 3.80
N ALA A 86 -12.60 -10.59 3.74
CA ALA A 86 -11.89 -11.33 4.77
C ALA A 86 -10.40 -10.92 4.87
N ALA A 87 -9.76 -10.64 3.75
CA ALA A 87 -8.37 -10.18 3.72
C ALA A 87 -8.19 -8.81 4.40
N VAL A 88 -9.09 -7.86 4.11
CA VAL A 88 -9.09 -6.55 4.77
C VAL A 88 -9.39 -6.67 6.26
N GLN A 89 -10.33 -7.52 6.67
CA GLN A 89 -10.61 -7.75 8.09
C GLN A 89 -9.39 -8.33 8.82
N ARG A 90 -8.68 -9.31 8.23
CA ARG A 90 -7.42 -9.82 8.78
C ARG A 90 -6.36 -8.72 8.90
N ARG A 91 -6.22 -7.90 7.86
CA ARG A 91 -5.28 -6.77 7.86
C ARG A 91 -5.60 -5.77 8.97
N MET A 92 -6.87 -5.45 9.17
CA MET A 92 -7.33 -4.58 10.26
C MET A 92 -7.07 -5.20 11.64
N ALA A 93 -7.39 -6.49 11.81
CA ALA A 93 -7.16 -7.22 13.06
C ALA A 93 -5.66 -7.30 13.42
N SER A 94 -4.78 -7.39 12.42
CA SER A 94 -3.33 -7.35 12.61
C SER A 94 -2.75 -5.93 12.70
N CYS A 95 -3.57 -4.90 12.86
CA CYS A 95 -3.16 -3.49 12.94
C CYS A 95 -2.25 -3.06 11.78
N GLN A 96 -2.49 -3.58 10.58
CA GLN A 96 -1.74 -3.21 9.39
C GLN A 96 -2.38 -2.01 8.68
N TRP A 97 -1.56 -1.23 7.99
CA TRP A 97 -2.04 -0.12 7.16
C TRP A 97 -2.93 -0.60 6.02
N ILE A 98 -4.05 0.08 5.79
CA ILE A 98 -4.96 -0.17 4.66
C ILE A 98 -4.72 0.91 3.61
N PRO A 99 -4.29 0.61 2.37
CA PRO A 99 -4.10 1.63 1.34
C PRO A 99 -5.40 2.35 0.95
N SER A 100 -5.31 3.62 0.53
CA SER A 100 -6.47 4.43 0.14
C SER A 100 -7.26 3.80 -1.03
N SER A 101 -6.56 3.09 -1.92
CA SER A 101 -7.14 2.37 -3.05
C SER A 101 -8.11 1.25 -2.63
N TYR A 102 -7.89 0.61 -1.49
CA TYR A 102 -8.82 -0.40 -0.94
C TYR A 102 -10.11 0.25 -0.43
N VAL A 103 -10.01 1.45 0.15
CA VAL A 103 -11.19 2.25 0.56
C VAL A 103 -12.02 2.59 -0.66
N ALA A 104 -11.36 3.12 -1.70
CA ALA A 104 -12.03 3.47 -2.95
C ALA A 104 -12.62 2.25 -3.67
N ALA A 105 -11.94 1.09 -3.61
CA ALA A 105 -12.47 -0.16 -4.14
C ALA A 105 -13.74 -0.61 -3.40
N TYR A 106 -13.77 -0.49 -2.07
CA TYR A 106 -14.98 -0.78 -1.29
C TYR A 106 -16.14 0.12 -1.72
N GLU A 107 -15.90 1.42 -1.84
CA GLU A 107 -16.94 2.37 -2.27
C GLU A 107 -17.43 2.07 -3.69
N ALA A 108 -16.52 1.78 -4.62
CA ALA A 108 -16.86 1.43 -6.01
C ALA A 108 -17.62 0.10 -6.13
N LEU A 109 -17.38 -0.83 -5.19
CA LEU A 109 -18.11 -2.11 -5.09
C LEU A 109 -19.46 -1.96 -4.35
N GLY A 110 -19.82 -0.76 -3.90
CA GLY A 110 -21.03 -0.50 -3.11
C GLY A 110 -20.98 -1.06 -1.69
N TRP A 111 -19.78 -1.27 -1.14
CA TRP A 111 -19.57 -1.83 0.20
C TRP A 111 -19.33 -0.73 1.22
N ASP A 112 -19.60 -1.03 2.50
CA ASP A 112 -19.36 -0.08 3.59
C ASP A 112 -17.85 0.11 3.85
N ALA A 113 -17.34 1.27 3.46
CA ALA A 113 -15.94 1.66 3.65
C ALA A 113 -15.67 2.39 4.97
N ARG A 114 -16.70 2.71 5.78
CA ARG A 114 -16.53 3.43 7.06
C ARG A 114 -15.56 2.72 8.01
N PRO A 115 -15.57 1.37 8.16
CA PRO A 115 -14.61 0.68 9.01
C PRO A 115 -13.16 0.89 8.55
N LEU A 116 -12.91 0.89 7.24
CA LEU A 116 -11.57 1.07 6.69
C LEU A 116 -11.08 2.50 6.92
N LYS A 117 -11.97 3.49 6.75
CA LYS A 117 -11.66 4.91 7.03
C LYS A 117 -11.31 5.11 8.51
N GLY A 118 -12.14 4.58 9.42
CA GLY A 118 -11.89 4.65 10.86
C GLY A 118 -10.57 3.98 11.27
N HIS A 119 -10.29 2.79 10.73
CA HIS A 119 -9.02 2.10 10.95
C HIS A 119 -7.81 2.90 10.48
N ARG A 120 -7.90 3.53 9.30
CA ARG A 120 -6.82 4.40 8.78
C ARG A 120 -6.56 5.60 9.68
N THR A 121 -7.60 6.24 10.22
CA THR A 121 -7.45 7.35 11.18
C THR A 121 -6.70 6.88 12.42
N ARG A 122 -7.14 5.76 13.03
CA ARG A 122 -6.46 5.15 14.18
C ARG A 122 -4.99 4.82 13.89
N MET A 123 -4.70 4.24 12.72
CA MET A 123 -3.33 3.91 12.33
C MET A 123 -2.44 5.15 12.16
N ARG A 124 -2.98 6.26 11.65
CA ARG A 124 -2.24 7.54 11.55
C ARG A 124 -1.87 8.06 12.95
N GLU A 125 -2.79 7.99 13.90
CA GLU A 125 -2.54 8.39 15.29
C GLU A 125 -1.45 7.55 15.94
N LEU A 126 -1.47 6.22 15.72
CA LEU A 126 -0.44 5.31 16.22
C LEU A 126 0.93 5.63 15.64
N TYR A 127 1.04 5.86 14.33
CA TYR A 127 2.31 6.25 13.72
C TYR A 127 2.81 7.61 14.22
N ALA A 128 1.93 8.61 14.32
CA ALA A 128 2.31 9.90 14.87
C ALA A 128 2.75 9.83 16.34
N ALA A 129 2.14 8.96 17.15
CA ALA A 129 2.56 8.73 18.53
C ALA A 129 3.92 8.05 18.62
N GLU A 130 4.17 7.05 17.78
CA GLU A 130 5.46 6.37 17.68
C GLU A 130 6.57 7.31 17.20
N ASP A 131 6.29 8.19 16.23
CA ASP A 131 7.23 9.19 15.76
C ASP A 131 7.56 10.20 16.87
N ARG A 132 6.56 10.69 17.62
CA ARG A 132 6.79 11.53 18.80
C ARG A 132 7.66 10.84 19.85
N ARG A 133 7.42 9.54 20.10
CA ARG A 133 8.22 8.75 21.04
C ARG A 133 9.67 8.62 20.59
N ARG A 134 9.89 8.35 19.30
CA ARG A 134 11.26 8.25 18.72
C ARG A 134 11.98 9.59 18.80
N GLU A 135 11.28 10.68 18.54
CA GLU A 135 11.83 12.03 18.63
C GLU A 135 12.23 12.38 20.07
N GLN A 136 11.38 12.07 21.06
CA GLN A 136 11.72 12.26 22.48
C GLN A 136 12.98 11.48 22.88
N VAL A 137 13.08 10.22 22.49
CA VAL A 137 14.28 9.40 22.75
C VAL A 137 15.53 9.97 22.08
N ARG A 138 15.39 10.57 20.88
CA ARG A 138 16.52 11.25 20.21
C ARG A 138 16.98 12.47 21.00
N ILE A 139 16.05 13.31 21.42
CA ILE A 139 16.32 14.53 22.20
C ILE A 139 16.97 14.18 23.55
N GLU A 140 16.47 13.17 24.26
CA GLU A 140 17.05 12.71 25.53
C GLU A 140 18.50 12.25 25.36
N ARG A 141 18.79 11.47 24.32
CA ARG A 141 20.17 11.02 24.01
C ARG A 141 21.11 12.19 23.68
N GLU A 142 20.64 13.15 22.88
CA GLU A 142 21.41 14.34 22.53
C GLU A 142 21.71 15.21 23.78
N ASN A 143 20.73 15.35 24.67
CA ASN A 143 20.89 16.08 25.92
C ASN A 143 21.89 15.38 26.86
N ASP A 144 21.83 14.05 27.01
CA ASP A 144 22.77 13.27 27.82
C ASP A 144 24.21 13.38 27.31
N ASP A 145 24.41 13.30 25.99
CA ASP A 145 25.73 13.45 25.37
C ASP A 145 26.28 14.88 25.52
N SER A 146 25.43 15.90 25.41
CA SER A 146 25.83 17.29 25.64
C SER A 146 26.15 17.57 27.11
N GLY A 147 25.43 16.95 28.04
CA GLY A 147 25.65 17.04 29.48
C GLY A 147 26.95 16.36 29.91
N LYS A 148 27.34 15.25 29.27
CA LYS A 148 28.65 14.60 29.48
C LYS A 148 29.81 15.44 28.94
N ARG A 149 29.67 16.07 27.76
CA ARG A 149 30.72 16.91 27.15
C ARG A 149 30.99 18.22 27.89
N LYS A 150 30.02 18.76 28.63
CA LYS A 150 30.20 19.98 29.44
C LYS A 150 30.81 19.73 30.83
N ARG A 151 30.99 18.47 31.24
CA ARG A 151 31.49 18.08 32.57
C ARG A 151 32.89 17.45 32.55
N GLY A 152 33.53 17.36 31.39
CA GLY A 152 34.94 16.98 31.23
C GLY A 152 35.75 18.18 30.77
#